data_AF-A0A924NXD8-F1
#
_entry.id   AF-A0A924NXD8-F1
#
_cell.length_a   1.000
_cell.length_b   1.000
_cell.length_c   1.000
_cell.angle_alpha   90.00
_cell.angle_beta   90.00
_cell.angle_gamma   90.00
#
_symmetry.space_group_name_H-M   'P 1'
#
loop_
_entity.id
_entity.type
_entity.pdbx_description
1 polymer ?
#
loop_
_entity_poly.entity_id
_entity_poly.type
_entity_poly.pdbx_seq_one_letter_code
_entity_poly.pdbx_strand_id
1 'polypeptide(L)'
;MRLPVCTAFCLALAAPSTFAAPPAASHPILGIWKLTLPDGSCSEVYRFRGDGTTLVTSAKEISESEFSVLAEPSAKGFYRLDDKVVKDNGKKDCAGSVTKIGSKVTHFVHFHPSGTFFLMCAAESLDACIGPFRRMQGQET
;
A
#
# COMPACT_ATOMS: atom_id res chain seq x y z
N MET A 1 -21.15 37.63 50.42
CA MET A 1 -21.47 37.00 49.12
C MET A 1 -20.21 36.32 48.61
N ARG A 2 -20.16 34.97 48.61
CA ARG A 2 -19.01 34.18 48.12
C ARG A 2 -19.42 33.55 46.79
N LEU A 3 -18.72 33.88 45.70
CA LEU A 3 -18.89 33.21 44.40
C LEU A 3 -18.10 31.88 44.40
N PRO A 4 -18.65 30.77 43.90
CA PRO A 4 -17.89 29.55 43.71
C PRO A 4 -17.13 29.61 42.38
N VAL A 5 -15.83 29.27 42.43
CA VAL A 5 -14.99 29.06 41.26
C VAL A 5 -15.25 27.65 40.73
N CYS A 6 -15.85 27.54 39.55
CA CYS A 6 -15.96 26.29 38.80
C CYS A 6 -14.66 26.03 38.03
N THR A 7 -13.83 25.13 38.55
CA THR A 7 -12.68 24.58 37.82
C THR A 7 -13.18 23.60 36.76
N ALA A 8 -13.09 24.00 35.49
CA ALA A 8 -13.40 23.13 34.35
C ALA A 8 -12.25 22.11 34.15
N PHE A 9 -12.57 20.83 34.37
CA PHE A 9 -11.68 19.70 34.10
C PHE A 9 -11.73 19.39 32.59
N CYS A 10 -10.68 19.74 31.86
CA CYS A 10 -10.57 19.45 30.44
C CYS A 10 -10.16 17.98 30.25
N LEU A 11 -11.12 17.08 30.00
CA LEU A 11 -10.82 15.72 29.54
C LEU A 11 -10.28 15.78 28.11
N ALA A 12 -8.97 15.57 27.94
CA ALA A 12 -8.37 15.33 26.65
C ALA A 12 -8.84 13.96 26.11
N LEU A 13 -9.79 13.97 25.18
CA LEU A 13 -10.16 12.80 24.40
C LEU A 13 -9.00 12.44 23.46
N ALA A 14 -8.20 11.45 23.86
CA ALA A 14 -7.25 10.81 22.95
C ALA A 14 -8.05 10.07 21.88
N ALA A 15 -8.07 10.60 20.65
CA ALA A 15 -8.68 9.92 19.52
C ALA A 15 -7.92 8.61 19.26
N PRO A 16 -8.59 7.45 19.16
CA PRO A 16 -7.91 6.21 18.79
C PRO A 16 -7.37 6.37 17.36
N SER A 17 -6.06 6.22 17.20
CA SER A 17 -5.43 6.02 15.91
C SER A 17 -6.00 4.73 15.31
N THR A 18 -7.00 4.86 14.44
CA THR A 18 -7.53 3.75 13.65
C THR A 18 -6.49 3.39 12.60
N PHE A 19 -5.55 2.53 12.96
CA PHE A 19 -4.80 1.78 11.95
C PHE A 19 -5.81 0.93 11.19
N ALA A 20 -5.71 0.95 9.86
CA ALA A 20 -6.58 0.15 9.01
C ALA A 20 -6.44 -1.33 9.40
N ALA A 21 -7.56 -2.06 9.41
CA ALA A 21 -7.55 -3.48 9.75
C ALA A 21 -6.61 -4.23 8.79
N PRO A 22 -5.79 -5.17 9.29
CA PRO A 22 -4.93 -5.96 8.43
C PRO A 22 -5.75 -6.74 7.40
N PRO A 23 -5.20 -6.98 6.19
CA PRO A 23 -5.87 -7.81 5.19
C PRO A 23 -6.11 -9.22 5.73
N ALA A 24 -7.17 -9.87 5.26
CA ALA A 24 -7.39 -11.29 5.53
C ALA A 24 -6.16 -12.11 5.09
N ALA A 25 -5.77 -13.11 5.88
CA ALA A 25 -4.58 -13.92 5.61
C ALA A 25 -4.62 -14.65 4.24
N SER A 26 -5.82 -14.86 3.68
CA SER A 26 -6.06 -15.44 2.36
C SER A 26 -6.13 -14.41 1.23
N HIS A 27 -5.96 -13.12 1.50
CA HIS A 27 -6.13 -12.08 0.49
C HIS A 27 -5.06 -12.21 -0.62
N PRO A 28 -5.45 -12.17 -1.92
CA PRO A 28 -4.54 -12.47 -3.01
C PRO A 28 -3.36 -11.51 -3.13
N ILE A 29 -3.45 -10.28 -2.61
CA ILE A 29 -2.35 -9.31 -2.62
C ILE A 29 -1.13 -9.75 -1.80
N LEU A 30 -1.33 -10.57 -0.76
CA LEU A 30 -0.26 -10.96 0.15
C LEU A 30 0.81 -11.77 -0.59
N GLY A 31 2.08 -11.50 -0.27
CA GLY A 31 3.22 -12.14 -0.91
C GLY A 31 4.22 -11.14 -1.49
N ILE A 32 5.12 -11.65 -2.34
CA ILE A 32 6.17 -10.86 -3.00
C ILE A 32 5.90 -10.80 -4.49
N TRP A 33 5.98 -9.60 -5.03
CA TRP A 33 5.66 -9.28 -6.41
C TRP A 33 6.78 -8.49 -7.05
N LYS A 34 7.08 -8.83 -8.30
CA LYS A 34 8.07 -8.12 -9.10
C LYS A 34 7.39 -7.37 -10.24
N LEU A 35 7.65 -6.08 -10.34
CA LEU A 35 7.39 -5.27 -11.53
C LEU A 35 8.72 -5.12 -12.29
N THR A 36 8.70 -5.28 -13.60
CA THR A 36 9.84 -4.97 -14.47
C THR A 36 9.39 -3.89 -15.42
N LEU A 37 10.19 -2.82 -15.56
CA LEU A 37 9.87 -1.73 -16.48
C LEU A 37 9.76 -2.25 -17.93
N PRO A 38 8.98 -1.59 -18.80
CA PRO A 38 8.76 -2.07 -20.17
C PRO A 38 10.04 -2.27 -20.99
N ASP A 39 11.08 -1.48 -20.74
CA ASP A 39 12.38 -1.57 -21.41
C ASP A 39 13.34 -2.59 -20.76
N GLY A 40 12.92 -3.22 -19.64
CA GLY A 40 13.72 -4.17 -18.88
C GLY A 40 14.88 -3.56 -18.09
N SER A 41 15.03 -2.23 -18.07
CA SER A 41 16.19 -1.54 -17.47
C SER A 41 16.23 -1.63 -15.94
N CYS A 42 15.06 -1.75 -15.32
CA CYS A 42 14.89 -1.76 -13.87
C CYS A 42 13.79 -2.72 -13.45
N SER A 43 13.81 -3.12 -12.18
CA SER A 43 12.74 -3.89 -11.57
C SER A 43 12.51 -3.41 -10.15
N GLU A 44 11.26 -3.51 -9.74
CA GLU A 44 10.78 -3.16 -8.42
C GLU A 44 10.25 -4.43 -7.76
N VAL A 45 10.50 -4.59 -6.46
CA VAL A 45 10.00 -5.72 -5.68
C VAL A 45 9.14 -5.18 -4.55
N TYR A 46 7.89 -5.63 -4.52
CA TYR A 46 6.88 -5.26 -3.56
C TYR A 46 6.57 -6.46 -2.67
N ARG A 47 6.77 -6.32 -1.37
CA ARG A 47 6.34 -7.31 -0.37
C ARG A 47 5.13 -6.78 0.39
N PHE A 48 3.95 -7.33 0.14
CA PHE A 48 2.75 -7.07 0.92
C PHE A 48 2.65 -8.06 2.08
N ARG A 49 2.68 -7.55 3.31
CA ARG A 49 2.66 -8.35 4.52
C ARG A 49 1.26 -8.40 5.13
N GLY A 50 0.99 -9.48 5.86
CA GLY A 50 -0.30 -9.70 6.54
C GLY A 50 -0.57 -8.75 7.70
N ASP A 51 0.41 -7.94 8.12
CA ASP A 51 0.27 -6.91 9.15
C ASP A 51 -0.20 -5.55 8.59
N GLY A 52 -0.48 -5.47 7.28
CA GLY A 52 -0.88 -4.21 6.63
C GLY A 52 0.30 -3.31 6.27
N THR A 53 1.52 -3.83 6.21
CA THR A 53 2.70 -3.07 5.73
C THR A 53 3.20 -3.57 4.38
N THR A 54 3.80 -2.65 3.63
CA THR A 54 4.59 -2.99 2.44
C THR A 54 6.08 -2.73 2.67
N LEU A 55 6.92 -3.45 1.94
CA LEU A 55 8.30 -3.07 1.71
C LEU A 55 8.54 -3.09 0.21
N VAL A 56 9.01 -1.96 -0.32
CA VAL A 56 9.30 -1.80 -1.73
C VAL A 56 10.79 -1.55 -1.89
N THR A 57 11.40 -2.27 -2.83
CA THR A 57 12.73 -1.94 -3.34
C THR A 57 12.63 -1.57 -4.80
N SER A 58 13.10 -0.38 -5.16
CA SER A 58 13.06 0.15 -6.53
C SER A 58 14.40 0.82 -6.84
N ALA A 59 15.22 0.23 -7.71
CA ALA A 59 16.61 0.63 -7.90
C ALA A 59 17.41 0.74 -6.58
N LYS A 60 17.66 1.96 -6.09
CA LYS A 60 18.36 2.21 -4.81
C LYS A 60 17.39 2.60 -3.68
N GLU A 61 16.15 2.88 -4.01
CA GLU A 61 15.09 3.18 -3.05
C GLU A 61 14.75 1.94 -2.23
N ILE A 62 14.53 2.16 -0.94
CA ILE A 62 13.89 1.22 -0.02
C ILE A 62 12.85 2.02 0.74
N SER A 63 11.58 1.67 0.55
CA SER A 63 10.45 2.35 1.18
C SER A 63 9.54 1.35 1.90
N GLU A 64 8.90 1.82 2.97
CA GLU A 64 7.87 1.09 3.70
C GLU A 64 6.60 1.93 3.73
N SER A 65 5.46 1.29 3.48
CA SER A 65 4.15 1.91 3.62
C SER A 65 3.27 1.12 4.59
N GLU A 66 2.28 1.80 5.13
CA GLU A 66 1.06 1.18 5.64
C GLU A 66 0.04 1.12 4.50
N PHE A 67 -0.63 -0.01 4.32
CA PHE A 67 -1.66 -0.18 3.32
C PHE A 67 -2.94 -0.79 3.90
N SER A 68 -4.05 -0.51 3.21
CA SER A 68 -5.31 -1.19 3.41
C SER A 68 -5.86 -1.64 2.07
N VAL A 69 -6.58 -2.75 2.05
CA VAL A 69 -7.20 -3.29 0.85
C VAL A 69 -8.57 -3.85 1.19
N LEU A 70 -9.55 -3.62 0.32
CA LEU A 70 -10.87 -4.22 0.50
C LEU A 70 -10.77 -5.74 0.39
N ALA A 71 -11.54 -6.47 1.21
CA ALA A 71 -11.53 -7.93 1.19
C ALA A 71 -12.07 -8.53 -0.11
N GLU A 72 -12.99 -7.82 -0.76
CA GLU A 72 -13.68 -8.25 -1.99
C GLU A 72 -13.45 -7.21 -3.10
N PRO A 73 -13.42 -7.65 -4.37
CA PRO A 73 -13.33 -6.74 -5.50
C PRO A 73 -14.66 -6.03 -5.74
N SER A 74 -14.61 -4.91 -6.46
CA SER A 74 -15.80 -4.27 -7.03
C SER A 74 -16.48 -5.18 -8.07
N ALA A 75 -17.68 -4.82 -8.51
CA ALA A 75 -18.39 -5.53 -9.58
C ALA A 75 -17.59 -5.58 -10.91
N LYS A 76 -16.59 -4.71 -11.07
CA LYS A 76 -15.67 -4.70 -12.22
C LYS A 76 -14.41 -5.55 -11.99
N GLY A 77 -14.28 -6.20 -10.84
CA GLY A 77 -13.14 -7.06 -10.51
C GLY A 77 -11.92 -6.32 -9.96
N PHE A 78 -12.07 -5.09 -9.45
CA PHE A 78 -10.96 -4.31 -8.90
C PHE A 78 -11.01 -4.26 -7.37
N TYR A 79 -9.88 -4.53 -6.72
CA TYR A 79 -9.70 -4.30 -5.30
C TYR A 79 -9.18 -2.88 -5.09
N ARG A 80 -9.87 -2.09 -4.27
CA ARG A 80 -9.33 -0.80 -3.83
C ARG A 80 -8.22 -1.03 -2.80
N LEU A 81 -7.06 -0.44 -3.05
CA LEU A 81 -5.89 -0.46 -2.19
C LEU A 81 -5.48 0.97 -1.89
N ASP A 82 -5.48 1.36 -0.62
CA ASP A 82 -5.01 2.66 -0.16
C ASP A 82 -3.64 2.48 0.51
N ASP A 83 -2.62 3.20 0.04
CA ASP A 83 -1.24 3.12 0.53
C ASP A 83 -0.77 4.48 1.09
N LYS A 84 0.04 4.42 2.15
CA LYS A 84 0.68 5.59 2.74
C LYS A 84 2.13 5.27 3.09
N VAL A 85 3.05 5.99 2.47
CA VAL A 85 4.49 5.85 2.74
C VAL A 85 4.82 6.35 4.15
N VAL A 86 5.42 5.49 4.97
CA VAL A 86 5.82 5.80 6.35
C VAL A 86 7.33 5.87 6.55
N LYS A 87 8.12 5.20 5.71
CA LYS A 87 9.58 5.32 5.68
C LYS A 87 10.10 5.31 4.25
N ASP A 88 11.21 6.00 4.05
CA ASP A 88 11.96 6.01 2.80
C ASP A 88 13.44 6.29 3.10
N ASN A 89 14.35 5.73 2.28
CA ASN A 89 15.80 5.90 2.46
C ASN A 89 16.39 7.12 1.70
N GLY A 90 15.54 7.91 1.04
CA GLY A 90 15.89 9.13 0.30
C GLY A 90 16.64 8.88 -1.00
N LYS A 91 16.63 7.65 -1.52
CA LYS A 91 17.27 7.30 -2.80
C LYS A 91 16.25 7.31 -3.94
N LYS A 92 16.79 7.30 -5.15
CA LYS A 92 15.96 7.32 -6.36
C LYS A 92 15.39 5.93 -6.65
N ASP A 93 14.11 5.91 -7.01
CA ASP A 93 13.39 4.78 -7.58
C ASP A 93 13.83 4.49 -9.03
N CYS A 94 13.22 3.48 -9.65
CA CYS A 94 13.43 3.13 -11.06
C CYS A 94 13.05 4.26 -12.03
N ALA A 95 12.14 5.17 -11.65
CA ALA A 95 11.77 6.36 -12.44
C ALA A 95 12.70 7.56 -12.19
N GLY A 96 13.70 7.43 -11.32
CA GLY A 96 14.64 8.49 -10.97
C GLY A 96 14.10 9.51 -9.95
N SER A 97 12.94 9.25 -9.37
CA SER A 97 12.25 10.09 -8.38
C SER A 97 12.57 9.66 -6.95
N VAL A 98 12.40 10.56 -5.98
CA VAL A 98 12.52 10.23 -4.55
C VAL A 98 11.13 10.25 -3.96
N THR A 99 10.68 9.14 -3.40
CA THR A 99 9.36 9.05 -2.77
C THR A 99 9.31 9.87 -1.49
N LYS A 100 8.26 10.67 -1.34
CA LYS A 100 8.07 11.52 -0.16
C LYS A 100 7.35 10.75 0.94
N ILE A 101 7.93 10.72 2.15
CA ILE A 101 7.26 10.21 3.36
C ILE A 101 5.95 10.95 3.60
N GLY A 102 4.88 10.21 3.90
CA GLY A 102 3.53 10.72 4.10
C GLY A 102 2.70 10.86 2.82
N SER A 103 3.29 10.56 1.64
CA SER A 103 2.52 10.45 0.39
C SER A 103 1.43 9.39 0.54
N LYS A 104 0.26 9.68 -0.01
CA LYS A 104 -0.89 8.79 -0.01
C LYS A 104 -1.33 8.57 -1.44
N VAL A 105 -1.66 7.33 -1.77
CA VAL A 105 -2.15 6.97 -3.09
C VAL A 105 -3.22 5.89 -2.96
N THR A 106 -4.26 6.01 -3.79
CA THR A 106 -5.25 4.95 -3.98
C THR A 106 -4.96 4.28 -5.31
N HIS A 107 -4.83 2.97 -5.26
CA HIS A 107 -4.69 2.09 -6.41
C HIS A 107 -5.87 1.15 -6.52
N PHE A 108 -6.11 0.67 -7.74
CA PHE A 108 -7.12 -0.34 -8.03
C PHE A 108 -6.43 -1.56 -8.61
N VAL A 109 -6.38 -2.64 -7.83
CA VAL A 109 -5.69 -3.87 -8.19
C VAL A 109 -6.63 -4.81 -8.92
N HIS A 110 -6.22 -5.27 -10.11
CA HIS A 110 -6.94 -6.27 -10.89
C HIS A 110 -6.08 -7.52 -11.05
N PHE A 111 -6.48 -8.61 -10.39
CA PHE A 111 -5.77 -9.88 -10.48
C PHE A 111 -6.16 -10.62 -11.75
N HIS A 112 -5.17 -11.22 -12.41
CA HIS A 112 -5.47 -12.22 -13.42
C HIS A 112 -6.04 -13.49 -12.76
N PRO A 113 -6.99 -14.21 -13.41
CA PRO A 113 -7.61 -15.41 -12.83
C PRO A 113 -6.64 -16.52 -12.40
N SER A 114 -5.41 -16.55 -12.95
CA SER A 114 -4.37 -17.49 -12.51
C SER A 114 -3.81 -17.21 -11.11
N GLY A 115 -4.02 -16.01 -10.55
CA GLY A 115 -3.44 -15.58 -9.27
C GLY A 115 -1.93 -15.32 -9.29
N THR A 116 -1.29 -15.46 -10.45
CA THR A 116 0.18 -15.35 -10.60
C THR A 116 0.65 -13.96 -11.02
N PHE A 117 -0.26 -13.08 -11.44
CA PHE A 117 0.05 -11.68 -11.71
C PHE A 117 -1.17 -10.78 -11.54
N PHE A 118 -0.92 -9.48 -11.37
CA PHE A 118 -1.95 -8.44 -11.33
C PHE A 118 -1.51 -7.17 -12.06
N LEU A 119 -2.49 -6.30 -12.32
CA LEU A 119 -2.30 -4.91 -12.74
C LEU A 119 -2.69 -3.97 -11.60
N MET A 120 -1.98 -2.86 -11.47
CA MET A 120 -2.30 -1.81 -10.50
C MET A 120 -2.66 -0.54 -11.27
N CYS A 121 -3.88 -0.06 -11.10
CA CYS A 121 -4.48 0.98 -11.94
C CYS A 121 -4.81 2.24 -11.14
N ALA A 122 -4.88 3.38 -11.82
CA ALA A 122 -5.24 4.67 -11.23
C ALA A 122 -6.75 4.81 -10.95
N ALA A 123 -7.58 4.00 -11.62
CA ALA A 123 -9.03 3.93 -11.47
C ALA A 123 -9.52 2.49 -11.67
N GLU A 124 -10.80 2.22 -11.44
CA GLU A 124 -11.46 0.93 -11.78
C GLU A 124 -11.69 0.78 -13.30
N SER A 125 -10.59 0.83 -14.04
CA SER A 125 -10.49 0.75 -15.50
C SER A 125 -9.09 0.28 -15.90
N LEU A 126 -8.95 -0.33 -17.07
CA LEU A 126 -7.65 -0.78 -17.59
C LEU A 126 -6.88 0.28 -18.40
N ASP A 127 -7.42 1.50 -18.51
CA ASP A 127 -6.87 2.56 -19.37
C ASP A 127 -5.53 3.12 -18.87
N ALA A 128 -5.30 3.07 -17.56
CA ALA A 128 -4.11 3.61 -16.91
C ALA A 128 -3.66 2.68 -15.78
N CYS A 129 -2.84 1.70 -16.15
CA CYS A 129 -2.29 0.71 -15.23
C CYS A 129 -0.79 0.55 -15.38
N ILE A 130 -0.14 0.19 -14.28
CA ILE A 130 1.22 -0.33 -14.25
C ILE A 130 1.18 -1.84 -14.00
N GLY A 131 2.08 -2.57 -14.65
CA GLY A 131 2.12 -4.03 -14.57
C GLY A 131 2.70 -4.69 -15.83
N PRO A 132 2.71 -6.04 -15.87
CA PRO A 132 2.20 -6.93 -14.82
C PRO A 132 3.15 -7.04 -13.62
N PHE A 133 2.58 -7.03 -12.43
CA PHE A 133 3.26 -7.48 -11.22
C PHE A 133 3.22 -8.99 -11.17
N ARG A 134 4.37 -9.66 -11.21
CA ARG A 134 4.46 -11.13 -11.22
C ARG A 134 4.81 -11.65 -9.83
N ARG A 135 4.08 -12.66 -9.36
CA ARG A 135 4.37 -13.30 -8.07
C ARG A 135 5.74 -13.96 -8.11
N MET A 136 6.58 -13.68 -7.11
CA MET A 136 7.85 -14.36 -6.91
C MET A 136 7.60 -15.65 -6.11
N GLN A 137 7.52 -16.78 -6.80
CA GLN A 137 7.33 -18.09 -6.15
C GLN A 137 8.55 -18.46 -5.30
N GLY A 138 8.31 -19.11 -4.15
CA GLY A 138 9.37 -19.64 -3.29
C GLY A 138 10.09 -18.63 -2.40
N GLN A 139 9.61 -17.39 -2.30
CA GLN A 139 10.12 -16.37 -1.36
C GLN A 139 9.04 -15.88 -0.38
N GLU A 140 7.94 -16.62 -0.28
CA GLU A 140 6.94 -16.41 0.76
C GLU A 140 7.46 -17.05 2.05
N THR A 141 8.06 -16.22 2.90
CA THR A 141 8.74 -16.54 4.18
C THR A 141 10.19 -17.02 4.06
#